data_AF-A0AAT9FNE2-F1
#
_entry.id   AF-A0AAT9FNE2-F1
#
_cell.length_a   1.000
_cell.length_b   1.000
_cell.length_c   1.000
_cell.angle_alpha   90.00
_cell.angle_beta   90.00
_cell.angle_gamma   90.00
#
_symmetry.space_group_name_H-M   'P 1'
#
loop_
_entity.id
_entity.type
_entity.pdbx_description
1 polymer ?
#
loop_
_entity_poly.entity_id
_entity_poly.type
_entity_poly.pdbx_seq_one_letter_code
_entity_poly.pdbx_strand_id
1 'polypeptide(L)'
;MEIFHAGFLEELHRRGVKPGETIMCGWLWFRAVEGAEEIELETLDFKAMASFTRDLSAAQVIHTVQQERLKSYGATEEPCNMMQTAFVSKSIIPGSDSIFLNRQEAASESDSGWYVGMVDESRDLEDPETFEHRSLYELTISDDRLASWWLLPVGTHVFFDRAEPYAERVEQAGGHQPPTRAEST
;
A
#
# COMPACT_ATOMS: atom_id res chain seq x y z
N MET A 1 1.46 -8.50 -17.62
CA MET A 1 0.43 -7.53 -18.08
C MET A 1 0.98 -6.16 -17.74
N GLU A 2 1.49 -5.42 -18.73
CA GLU A 2 2.01 -4.07 -18.53
C GLU A 2 0.82 -3.10 -18.46
N ILE A 3 0.71 -2.33 -17.38
CA ILE A 3 -0.38 -1.34 -17.19
C ILE A 3 -0.27 -0.22 -18.21
N PHE A 4 0.95 0.11 -18.62
CA PHE A 4 1.26 1.26 -19.47
C PHE A 4 1.45 0.87 -20.94
N HIS A 5 0.63 -0.07 -21.42
CA HIS A 5 0.51 -0.30 -22.86
C HIS A 5 -0.20 0.90 -23.53
N ALA A 6 0.01 1.09 -24.84
CA ALA A 6 -0.66 2.08 -25.68
C ALA A 6 -2.18 2.19 -25.40
N GLY A 7 -2.86 1.08 -25.13
CA GLY A 7 -4.29 1.08 -24.78
C GLY A 7 -4.67 1.88 -23.54
N PHE A 8 -3.78 2.05 -22.54
CA PHE A 8 -4.06 2.92 -21.39
C PHE A 8 -4.01 4.39 -21.78
N LEU A 9 -2.99 4.81 -22.54
CA LEU A 9 -2.89 6.18 -23.03
C LEU A 9 -4.03 6.52 -24.02
N GLU A 10 -4.40 5.58 -24.89
CA GLU A 10 -5.57 5.71 -25.77
C GLU A 10 -6.87 5.91 -24.98
N GLU A 11 -7.06 5.17 -23.88
CA GLU A 11 -8.23 5.32 -23.01
C GLU A 11 -8.26 6.70 -22.33
N LEU A 12 -7.12 7.20 -21.85
CA LEU A 12 -7.03 8.56 -21.30
C LEU A 12 -7.34 9.61 -22.36
N HIS A 13 -6.84 9.43 -23.58
CA HIS A 13 -7.14 10.30 -24.71
C HIS A 13 -8.64 10.28 -25.07
N ARG A 14 -9.25 9.09 -25.12
CA ARG A 14 -10.69 8.90 -25.37
C ARG A 14 -11.56 9.57 -24.30
N ARG A 15 -11.10 9.55 -23.05
CA ARG A 15 -11.76 10.24 -21.93
C ARG A 15 -11.59 11.76 -21.97
N GLY A 16 -10.72 12.28 -22.84
CA GLY A 16 -10.46 13.71 -22.96
C GLY A 16 -9.76 14.27 -21.73
N VAL A 17 -8.91 13.46 -21.07
CA VAL A 17 -8.05 13.90 -19.97
C VAL A 17 -7.24 15.12 -20.41
N LYS A 18 -6.97 16.05 -19.51
CA LYS A 18 -6.19 17.27 -19.80
C LYS A 18 -4.94 17.36 -18.96
N PRO A 19 -3.89 18.07 -19.44
CA PRO A 19 -2.75 18.40 -18.60
C PRO A 19 -3.17 19.06 -17.28
N GLY A 20 -2.54 18.65 -16.18
CA GLY A 20 -2.87 19.06 -14.82
C GLY A 20 -3.89 18.16 -14.11
N GLU A 21 -4.60 17.30 -14.84
CA GLU A 21 -5.49 16.32 -14.20
C GLU A 21 -4.71 15.19 -13.51
N THR A 22 -5.29 14.70 -12.42
CA THR A 22 -4.75 13.56 -11.68
C THR A 22 -5.59 12.32 -11.97
N ILE A 23 -4.92 11.22 -12.27
CA ILE A 23 -5.53 9.95 -12.65
C ILE A 23 -5.14 8.92 -11.60
N MET A 24 -6.13 8.19 -11.09
CA MET A 24 -5.91 7.02 -10.25
C MET A 24 -6.07 5.75 -11.08
N CYS A 25 -5.12 4.84 -10.97
CA CYS A 25 -5.21 3.51 -11.58
C CYS A 25 -4.78 2.47 -10.54
N GLY A 26 -5.75 1.72 -10.01
CA GLY A 26 -5.54 0.91 -8.81
C GLY A 26 -5.04 1.77 -7.65
N TRP A 27 -3.99 1.31 -6.98
CA TRP A 27 -3.33 2.05 -5.89
C TRP A 27 -2.45 3.23 -6.37
N LEU A 28 -2.16 3.33 -7.68
CA LEU A 28 -1.18 4.25 -8.24
C LEU A 28 -1.79 5.58 -8.67
N TRP A 29 -0.98 6.64 -8.59
CA TRP A 29 -1.34 8.00 -8.99
C TRP A 29 -0.49 8.48 -10.14
N PHE A 30 -1.15 9.15 -11.09
CA PHE A 30 -0.52 9.75 -12.24
C PHE A 30 -1.01 11.19 -12.38
N ARG A 31 -0.14 12.04 -12.92
CA ARG A 31 -0.48 13.37 -13.39
C ARG A 31 -0.35 13.39 -14.89
N ALA A 32 -1.42 13.81 -15.57
CA ALA A 32 -1.35 14.15 -16.97
C ALA A 32 -0.52 15.44 -17.14
N VAL A 33 0.48 15.41 -17.99
CA VAL A 33 1.33 16.57 -18.30
C VAL A 33 1.33 16.82 -19.80
N GLU A 34 1.62 18.05 -20.18
CA GLU A 34 1.77 18.41 -21.58
C GLU A 34 3.03 17.76 -22.15
N GLY A 35 2.85 16.93 -23.17
CA GLY A 35 3.93 16.37 -23.98
C GLY A 35 4.09 17.11 -25.31
N ALA A 36 5.04 16.66 -26.13
CA ALA A 36 5.38 17.35 -27.38
C ALA A 36 4.28 17.25 -28.46
N GLU A 37 3.62 16.10 -28.56
CA GLU A 37 2.54 15.84 -29.52
C GLU A 37 1.26 15.32 -28.86
N GLU A 38 1.39 14.71 -27.68
CA GLU A 38 0.30 14.07 -26.93
C GLU A 38 0.42 14.34 -25.42
N ILE A 39 -0.57 13.92 -24.65
CA ILE A 39 -0.49 13.93 -23.19
C ILE A 39 0.50 12.87 -22.74
N GLU A 40 1.43 13.28 -21.87
CA GLU A 40 2.34 12.38 -21.18
C GLU A 40 1.87 12.15 -19.73
N LEU A 41 2.43 11.13 -19.09
CA LEU A 41 2.16 10.82 -17.69
C LEU A 41 3.41 10.98 -16.85
N GLU A 42 3.23 11.57 -15.67
CA GLU A 42 4.17 11.48 -14.57
C GLU A 42 3.53 10.69 -13.43
N THR A 43 4.33 9.93 -12.69
CA THR A 43 3.91 9.25 -11.47
C THR A 43 4.83 9.63 -10.33
N LEU A 44 4.51 9.20 -9.12
CA LEU A 44 5.38 9.38 -7.98
C LEU A 44 6.62 8.47 -8.11
N ASP A 45 7.78 8.97 -7.70
CA ASP A 45 9.04 8.24 -7.85
C ASP A 45 9.30 7.20 -6.75
N PHE A 46 8.44 7.16 -5.72
CA PHE A 46 8.55 6.32 -4.53
C PHE A 46 9.88 6.50 -3.76
N LYS A 47 10.50 7.69 -3.86
CA LYS A 47 11.76 8.04 -3.17
C LYS A 47 11.60 9.21 -2.22
N ALA A 48 10.74 10.17 -2.56
CA ALA A 48 10.46 11.32 -1.70
C ALA A 48 9.00 11.81 -1.81
N MET A 49 8.57 12.55 -0.80
CA MET A 49 7.27 13.24 -0.79
C MET A 49 7.16 14.19 -1.98
N ALA A 50 6.01 14.13 -2.67
CA ALA A 50 5.69 14.99 -3.81
C ALA A 50 6.75 15.04 -4.93
N SER A 51 7.55 13.98 -5.07
CA SER A 51 8.53 13.83 -6.15
C SER A 51 7.94 13.03 -7.30
N PHE A 52 7.92 13.62 -8.49
CA PHE A 52 7.31 13.05 -9.69
C PHE A 52 8.37 12.71 -10.74
N THR A 53 8.11 11.66 -11.49
CA THR A 53 8.97 11.15 -12.57
C THR A 53 8.15 10.70 -13.77
N ARG A 54 8.73 10.80 -14.97
CA ARG A 54 8.19 10.20 -16.21
C ARG A 54 8.58 8.73 -16.36
N ASP A 55 9.52 8.24 -15.55
CA ASP A 55 9.86 6.82 -15.50
C ASP A 55 8.80 6.06 -14.70
N LEU A 56 7.94 5.34 -15.41
CA LEU A 56 6.83 4.59 -14.81
C LEU A 56 7.24 3.21 -14.28
N SER A 57 8.52 2.84 -14.36
CA SER A 57 9.00 1.50 -14.04
C SER A 57 8.69 1.09 -12.60
N ALA A 58 8.92 1.97 -11.63
CA ALA A 58 8.65 1.69 -10.22
C ALA A 58 7.16 1.42 -9.97
N ALA A 59 6.29 2.27 -10.52
CA ALA A 59 4.84 2.10 -10.46
C ALA A 59 4.41 0.75 -11.10
N GLN A 60 4.99 0.40 -12.24
CA GLN A 60 4.72 -0.86 -12.93
C GLN A 60 5.13 -2.08 -12.09
N VAL A 61 6.30 -2.03 -11.46
CA VAL A 61 6.77 -3.09 -10.56
C VAL A 61 5.84 -3.24 -9.37
N ILE A 62 5.49 -2.14 -8.69
CA ILE A 62 4.59 -2.16 -7.53
C ILE A 62 3.26 -2.82 -7.88
N HIS A 63 2.60 -2.37 -8.95
CA HIS A 63 1.33 -2.98 -9.33
C HIS A 63 1.48 -4.44 -9.74
N THR A 64 2.53 -4.80 -10.48
CA THR A 64 2.77 -6.21 -10.85
C THR A 64 2.86 -7.08 -9.60
N VAL A 65 3.66 -6.64 -8.61
CA VAL A 65 3.83 -7.35 -7.34
C VAL A 65 2.51 -7.39 -6.55
N GLN A 66 1.74 -6.31 -6.51
CA GLN A 66 0.42 -6.29 -5.85
C GLN A 66 -0.56 -7.28 -6.48
N GLN A 67 -0.62 -7.35 -7.81
CA GLN A 67 -1.50 -8.29 -8.52
C GLN A 67 -1.04 -9.74 -8.34
N GLU A 68 0.27 -9.99 -8.35
CA GLU A 68 0.83 -11.30 -8.02
C GLU A 68 0.52 -11.70 -6.58
N ARG A 69 0.57 -10.76 -5.64
CA ARG A 69 0.24 -10.98 -4.24
C ARG A 69 -1.24 -11.35 -4.05
N LEU A 70 -2.14 -10.57 -4.64
CA LEU A 70 -3.57 -10.88 -4.61
C LEU A 70 -3.84 -12.29 -5.16
N LYS A 71 -3.21 -12.62 -6.30
CA LYS A 71 -3.32 -13.93 -6.92
C LYS A 71 -2.76 -15.05 -6.04
N SER A 72 -1.60 -14.86 -5.40
CA SER A 72 -0.97 -15.92 -4.57
C SER A 72 -1.82 -16.28 -3.37
N TYR A 73 -2.57 -15.33 -2.82
CA TYR A 73 -3.48 -15.54 -1.69
C TYR A 73 -4.92 -15.86 -2.11
N GLY A 74 -5.21 -15.97 -3.42
CA GLY A 74 -6.57 -16.16 -3.93
C GLY A 74 -7.53 -15.05 -3.48
N ALA A 75 -7.01 -13.85 -3.24
CA ALA A 75 -7.73 -12.73 -2.67
C ALA A 75 -8.30 -11.83 -3.78
N THR A 76 -9.48 -11.27 -3.52
CA THR A 76 -9.99 -10.14 -4.30
C THR A 76 -9.37 -8.86 -3.75
N GLU A 77 -9.02 -7.95 -4.66
CA GLU A 77 -8.53 -6.61 -4.32
C GLU A 77 -9.56 -5.89 -3.44
N GLU A 78 -9.09 -5.32 -2.34
CA GLU A 78 -9.84 -4.34 -1.57
C GLU A 78 -9.21 -2.95 -1.77
N PRO A 79 -9.82 -2.11 -2.63
CA PRO A 79 -9.18 -0.87 -3.05
C PRO A 79 -8.90 0.06 -1.88
N CYS A 80 -7.66 0.55 -1.84
CA CYS A 80 -7.27 1.74 -1.10
C CYS A 80 -6.45 2.64 -2.02
N ASN A 81 -6.20 3.87 -1.61
CA ASN A 81 -5.33 4.80 -2.34
C ASN A 81 -4.12 5.20 -1.48
N MET A 82 -3.07 5.64 -2.16
CA MET A 82 -1.80 5.98 -1.50
C MET A 82 -1.87 7.17 -0.54
N MET A 83 -2.91 8.00 -0.63
CA MET A 83 -3.13 9.16 0.25
C MET A 83 -3.93 8.81 1.51
N GLN A 84 -4.61 7.67 1.52
CA GLN A 84 -5.21 7.17 2.75
C GLN A 84 -4.11 6.86 3.78
N THR A 85 -4.49 6.97 5.03
CA THR A 85 -3.58 6.82 6.17
C THR A 85 -3.69 5.45 6.81
N ALA A 86 -2.61 5.00 7.41
CA ALA A 86 -2.54 3.85 8.31
C ALA A 86 -2.25 4.33 9.72
N PHE A 87 -2.68 3.55 10.71
CA PHE A 87 -2.30 3.74 12.11
C PHE A 87 -0.97 3.03 12.38
N VAL A 88 0.06 3.78 12.71
CA VAL A 88 1.45 3.29 12.70
C VAL A 88 2.10 3.47 14.05
N SER A 89 2.71 2.42 14.58
CA SER A 89 3.49 2.49 15.82
C SER A 89 4.67 3.43 15.63
N LYS A 90 4.84 4.41 16.54
CA LYS A 90 5.95 5.40 16.48
C LYS A 90 7.35 4.79 16.57
N SER A 91 7.44 3.50 16.89
CA SER A 91 8.68 2.71 16.99
C SER A 91 8.92 1.80 15.81
N ILE A 92 8.13 1.91 14.75
CA ILE A 92 8.41 1.18 13.53
C ILE A 92 9.83 1.48 13.04
N ILE A 93 10.57 0.42 12.74
CA ILE A 93 11.91 0.52 12.17
C ILE A 93 11.81 0.04 10.71
N PRO A 94 11.90 0.95 9.72
CA PRO A 94 11.85 0.56 8.31
C PRO A 94 12.93 -0.49 7.98
N GLY A 95 12.59 -1.49 7.18
CA GLY A 95 13.50 -2.58 6.84
C GLY A 95 13.59 -3.69 7.91
N SER A 96 12.96 -3.54 9.08
CA SER A 96 12.97 -4.58 10.11
C SER A 96 12.16 -5.81 9.68
N ASP A 97 12.63 -6.99 10.11
CA ASP A 97 11.92 -8.26 9.98
C ASP A 97 10.89 -8.46 11.10
N SER A 98 10.79 -7.53 12.06
CA SER A 98 9.77 -7.61 13.11
C SER A 98 8.51 -6.81 12.76
N ILE A 99 8.35 -6.34 11.52
CA ILE A 99 7.16 -5.57 11.12
C ILE A 99 5.94 -6.50 11.02
N PHE A 100 4.81 -5.98 11.49
CA PHE A 100 3.49 -6.59 11.39
C PHE A 100 2.50 -5.61 10.76
N LEU A 101 1.63 -6.12 9.88
CA LEU A 101 0.49 -5.38 9.37
C LEU A 101 -0.83 -6.08 9.69
N ASN A 102 -1.86 -5.30 9.96
CA ASN A 102 -3.22 -5.78 10.13
C ASN A 102 -4.20 -4.90 9.35
N ARG A 103 -4.99 -5.50 8.46
CA ARG A 103 -6.06 -4.82 7.74
C ARG A 103 -7.40 -4.98 8.45
N GLN A 104 -7.91 -3.88 8.95
CA GLN A 104 -9.22 -3.76 9.60
C GLN A 104 -10.17 -2.93 8.74
N GLU A 105 -11.44 -2.88 9.16
CA GLU A 105 -12.42 -1.98 8.57
C GLU A 105 -11.96 -0.53 8.75
N ALA A 106 -12.00 0.25 7.67
CA ALA A 106 -11.62 1.66 7.72
C ALA A 106 -12.64 2.47 8.55
N ALA A 107 -12.14 3.31 9.46
CA ALA A 107 -13.00 4.18 10.28
C ALA A 107 -13.55 5.38 9.52
N SER A 108 -12.94 5.74 8.37
CA SER A 108 -13.32 6.90 7.54
C SER A 108 -12.81 6.74 6.11
N GLU A 109 -13.24 7.61 5.18
CA GLU A 109 -12.75 7.61 3.80
C GLU A 109 -11.24 7.90 3.68
N SER A 110 -10.66 8.65 4.62
CA SER A 110 -9.23 8.94 4.68
C SER A 110 -8.39 7.87 5.39
N ASP A 111 -9.06 6.91 6.04
CA ASP A 111 -8.43 5.78 6.70
C ASP A 111 -8.36 4.61 5.71
N SER A 112 -7.20 3.96 5.64
CA SER A 112 -7.03 2.75 4.83
C SER A 112 -7.44 1.49 5.57
N GLY A 113 -7.65 1.55 6.88
CA GLY A 113 -7.85 0.39 7.73
C GLY A 113 -6.56 -0.39 8.03
N TRP A 114 -5.41 0.03 7.50
CA TRP A 114 -4.13 -0.59 7.84
C TRP A 114 -3.62 -0.12 9.19
N TYR A 115 -3.23 -1.10 10.00
CA TYR A 115 -2.38 -0.92 11.16
C TYR A 115 -0.97 -1.44 10.83
N VAL A 116 0.06 -0.71 11.24
CA VAL A 116 1.47 -1.11 11.05
C VAL A 116 2.22 -1.00 12.37
N GLY A 117 2.81 -2.10 12.83
CA GLY A 117 3.50 -2.15 14.11
C GLY A 117 4.65 -3.14 14.12
N MET A 118 5.14 -3.46 15.31
CA MET A 118 6.22 -4.42 15.54
C MET A 118 5.67 -5.65 16.29
N VAL A 119 6.07 -6.86 15.90
CA VAL A 119 5.60 -8.15 16.46
C VAL A 119 5.89 -8.26 17.96
N ASP A 120 7.05 -7.79 18.41
CA ASP A 120 7.49 -7.90 19.81
C ASP A 120 6.99 -6.76 20.71
N GLU A 121 6.08 -5.91 20.22
CA GLU A 121 5.52 -4.84 21.02
C GLU A 121 4.30 -5.28 21.82
N SER A 122 4.52 -5.52 23.11
CA SER A 122 3.45 -5.59 24.12
C SER A 122 2.92 -4.20 24.46
N ARG A 123 2.70 -3.34 23.46
CA ARG A 123 2.20 -1.98 23.71
C ARG A 123 0.70 -2.01 23.89
N ASP A 124 0.24 -1.10 24.75
CA ASP A 124 -1.17 -0.84 24.92
C ASP A 124 -1.69 -0.22 23.62
N LEU A 125 -2.44 -1.00 22.84
CA LEU A 125 -3.06 -0.55 21.59
C LEU A 125 -4.10 0.57 21.87
N GLU A 126 -4.44 0.79 23.14
CA GLU A 126 -5.33 1.86 23.60
C GLU A 126 -4.60 3.16 23.95
N ASP A 127 -3.25 3.21 23.93
CA ASP A 127 -2.50 4.45 24.17
C ASP A 127 -2.24 5.21 22.86
N PRO A 128 -3.01 6.27 22.54
CA PRO A 128 -2.86 7.04 21.31
C PRO A 128 -1.51 7.75 21.21
N GLU A 129 -0.78 7.95 22.31
CA GLU A 129 0.55 8.57 22.27
C GLU A 129 1.60 7.64 21.65
N THR A 130 1.34 6.34 21.56
CA THR A 130 2.25 5.36 20.98
C THR A 130 2.12 5.20 19.46
N PHE A 131 1.10 5.83 18.87
CA PHE A 131 0.76 5.72 17.45
C PHE A 131 0.69 7.07 16.75
N GLU A 132 0.85 7.04 15.44
CA GLU A 132 0.68 8.19 14.56
C GLU A 132 -0.02 7.77 13.26
N HIS A 133 -0.60 8.74 12.56
CA HIS A 133 -1.14 8.52 11.23
C HIS A 133 -0.07 8.84 10.19
N ARG A 134 0.18 7.90 9.27
CA ARG A 134 1.04 8.12 8.11
C ARG A 134 0.33 7.66 6.86
N SER A 135 0.49 8.39 5.76
CA SER A 135 -0.05 7.95 4.47
C SER A 135 0.60 6.65 4.01
N LEU A 136 -0.14 5.84 3.24
CA LEU A 136 0.43 4.63 2.65
C LEU A 136 1.61 4.95 1.72
N TYR A 137 1.60 6.11 1.06
CA TYR A 137 2.75 6.59 0.28
C TYR A 137 3.98 6.85 1.17
N GLU A 138 3.84 7.59 2.28
CA GLU A 138 4.95 7.83 3.21
C GLU A 138 5.55 6.55 3.77
N LEU A 139 4.71 5.56 4.08
CA LEU A 139 5.17 4.26 4.56
C LEU A 139 5.94 3.51 3.49
N THR A 140 5.44 3.53 2.25
CA THR A 140 6.08 2.89 1.10
C THR A 140 7.44 3.50 0.76
N ILE A 141 7.60 4.81 0.92
CA ILE A 141 8.94 5.43 0.73
C ILE A 141 9.91 4.97 1.82
N SER A 142 9.43 4.85 3.07
CA SER A 142 10.31 4.41 4.16
C SER A 142 10.67 2.93 4.06
N ASP A 143 9.75 2.09 3.59
CA ASP A 143 9.94 0.64 3.40
C ASP A 143 9.11 0.17 2.20
N ASP A 144 9.78 -0.03 1.06
CA ASP A 144 9.13 -0.35 -0.22
C ASP A 144 8.46 -1.73 -0.23
N ARG A 145 8.92 -2.64 0.64
CA ARG A 145 8.36 -4.00 0.79
C ARG A 145 6.88 -3.96 1.17
N LEU A 146 6.45 -2.91 1.87
CA LEU A 146 5.07 -2.73 2.32
C LEU A 146 4.09 -2.54 1.15
N ALA A 147 4.54 -1.94 0.03
CA ALA A 147 3.70 -1.65 -1.14
C ALA A 147 2.93 -2.87 -1.65
N SER A 148 3.56 -4.05 -1.57
CA SER A 148 3.01 -5.30 -2.09
C SER A 148 1.75 -5.78 -1.37
N TRP A 149 1.46 -5.26 -0.18
CA TRP A 149 0.41 -5.77 0.70
C TRP A 149 -0.84 -4.90 0.74
N TRP A 150 -0.77 -3.64 0.30
CA TRP A 150 -1.82 -2.64 0.55
C TRP A 150 -3.22 -2.97 0.06
N LEU A 151 -3.30 -3.76 -1.02
CA LEU A 151 -4.56 -4.13 -1.66
C LEU A 151 -5.20 -5.40 -1.09
N LEU A 152 -4.57 -6.04 -0.10
CA LEU A 152 -5.15 -7.21 0.55
C LEU A 152 -6.38 -6.83 1.39
N PRO A 153 -7.39 -7.73 1.48
CA PRO A 153 -8.67 -7.42 2.08
C PRO A 153 -8.65 -7.36 3.62
N VAL A 154 -9.71 -6.81 4.20
CA VAL A 154 -9.99 -6.86 5.65
C VAL A 154 -9.87 -8.27 6.21
N GLY A 155 -9.33 -8.34 7.43
CA GLY A 155 -8.99 -9.58 8.13
C GLY A 155 -7.65 -10.17 7.70
N THR A 156 -6.86 -9.45 6.92
CA THR A 156 -5.49 -9.86 6.54
C THR A 156 -4.49 -9.40 7.59
N HIS A 157 -3.69 -10.34 8.07
CA HIS A 157 -2.50 -10.10 8.87
C HIS A 157 -1.26 -10.38 8.02
N VAL A 158 -0.22 -9.56 8.10
CA VAL A 158 1.05 -9.76 7.38
C VAL A 158 2.20 -9.71 8.36
N PHE A 159 3.13 -10.64 8.23
CA PHE A 159 4.29 -10.77 9.10
C PHE A 159 5.58 -10.76 8.29
N PHE A 160 6.58 -10.04 8.79
CA PHE A 160 7.90 -9.92 8.18
C PHE A 160 8.96 -10.77 8.92
N ASP A 161 8.55 -11.59 9.88
CA ASP A 161 9.40 -12.34 10.81
C ASP A 161 10.10 -13.57 10.21
N ARG A 162 10.09 -13.67 8.88
CA ARG A 162 10.70 -14.72 8.08
C ARG A 162 11.35 -14.11 6.84
N ALA A 163 12.23 -14.90 6.20
CA ALA A 163 12.94 -14.48 4.99
C ALA A 163 12.00 -13.99 3.87
N GLU A 164 10.83 -14.62 3.73
CA GLU A 164 9.76 -14.13 2.87
C GLU A 164 8.56 -13.72 3.76
N PRO A 165 8.15 -12.44 3.72
CA PRO A 165 6.96 -12.01 4.43
C PRO A 165 5.73 -12.77 3.93
N TYR A 166 4.82 -13.09 4.84
CA TYR A 166 3.64 -13.89 4.56
C TYR A 166 2.39 -13.27 5.15
N ALA A 167 1.23 -13.62 4.60
CA ALA A 167 -0.06 -13.19 5.09
C ALA A 167 -0.91 -14.36 5.58
N GLU A 168 -1.72 -14.09 6.60
CA GLU A 168 -2.74 -14.99 7.13
C GLU A 168 -4.08 -14.26 7.09
N ARG A 169 -5.16 -15.00 6.82
CA ARG A 169 -6.51 -14.47 6.97
C ARG A 169 -7.08 -14.98 8.28
N VAL A 170 -7.48 -14.05 9.13
CA VAL A 170 -8.21 -14.38 10.36
C VAL A 170 -9.69 -14.20 10.05
N GLU A 171 -10.48 -15.28 10.14
CA GLU A 171 -11.93 -15.15 10.21
C GLU A 171 -12.25 -14.37 11.50
N GLN A 172 -12.74 -13.14 11.38
CA GLN A 172 -12.96 -12.28 12.53
C GLN A 172 -13.97 -12.89 13.51
N ALA A 173 -13.49 -13.48 14.60
CA ALA A 173 -14.23 -13.54 15.86
C ALA A 173 -13.88 -12.25 16.61
N GLY A 174 -14.89 -11.40 16.83
CA GLY A 174 -14.70 -10.05 17.38
C GLY A 174 -13.79 -10.00 18.62
N GLY A 175 -12.72 -9.22 18.52
CA GLY A 175 -11.76 -8.99 19.58
C GLY A 175 -10.40 -8.55 19.02
N HIS A 176 -9.97 -7.35 19.39
CA HIS A 176 -8.65 -6.82 19.03
C HIS A 176 -7.60 -7.52 19.90
N GLN A 177 -6.96 -8.55 19.35
CA GLN A 177 -5.83 -9.19 20.00
C GLN A 177 -4.69 -9.33 18.98
N PRO A 178 -3.51 -8.76 19.25
CA PRO A 178 -2.37 -8.99 18.39
C PRO A 178 -2.04 -10.49 18.38
N PRO A 179 -1.68 -11.05 17.22
CA PRO A 179 -1.29 -12.45 17.12
C PRO A 179 -0.09 -12.70 18.04
N THR A 180 -0.23 -13.65 18.96
CA THR A 180 0.86 -14.13 19.79
C THR A 180 1.69 -15.12 18.97
N ARG A 181 3.02 -14.97 18.99
CA ARG A 181 3.96 -15.85 18.29
C ARG A 181 3.62 -17.31 18.58
N ALA A 182 3.31 -18.08 17.54
CA ALA A 182 3.24 -19.53 17.67
C ALA A 182 4.67 -20.02 17.95
N GLU A 183 4.88 -20.66 19.09
CA GLU A 183 6.16 -21.28 19.43
C GLU A 183 6.48 -22.36 18.41
N SER A 184 7.53 -22.15 17.62
CA SER A 184 8.06 -23.17 16.71
C SER A 184 8.52 -24.37 17.52
N THR A 185 7.92 -25.53 17.25
CA THR A 185 8.35 -26.84 17.76
C THR A 185 9.49 -27.40 16.93
#